data_AF-A0A2G5VLY6-F1
#
_entry.id   AF-A0A2G5VLY6-F1
#
_cell.length_a   1.000
_cell.length_b   1.000
_cell.length_c   1.000
_cell.angle_alpha   90.00
_cell.angle_beta   90.00
_cell.angle_gamma   90.00
#
_symmetry.space_group_name_H-M   'P 1'
#
loop_
_entity.id
_entity.type
_entity.pdbx_description
1 polymer ?
#
loop_
_entity_poly.entity_id
_entity_poly.type
_entity_poly.pdbx_seq_one_letter_code
_entity_poly.pdbx_strand_id
1 'polypeptide(L)'
;MDGIITESAEPYNLINYEEKENSDGCKTANVTCSVAEGWDCAVVEVMGTFDGQVVYIISDKSSENFASSSLTCRHDGQYNYLGLNPTSVWCNTTSCTPKPTEPSENKCNACTMDGILKEDSEPYKLINYEEKENSDGCKTANVTCSVAEGWDCDIVEVMGTVGQVVYKISDQSSENFASSSLTCSDVGHYTSFGLQPTDVWCNTHTCTPKPTQPSEKKCSTCSMDGIIRDMGVEVIFVNYEEYENSNGCKIANITCSVADGWNCSDLSVKAFSGAAVNDITRQYIQNFAGSFLTCTDDGQYTILDLSPTLVWCDSPICTPKPA
;
A
#
# COMPACT_ATOMS: atom_id res chain seq x y z
N MET A 1 -59.54 34.65 0.84
CA MET A 1 -58.17 35.23 0.94
C MET A 1 -57.32 35.03 -0.33
N ASP A 2 -57.59 34.03 -1.17
CA ASP A 2 -56.75 33.65 -2.34
C ASP A 2 -56.51 34.74 -3.40
N GLY A 3 -57.32 35.81 -3.43
CA GLY A 3 -57.14 36.94 -4.34
C GLY A 3 -56.29 38.09 -3.80
N ILE A 4 -55.83 38.01 -2.54
CA ILE A 4 -55.09 39.07 -1.83
C ILE A 4 -53.72 38.55 -1.36
N ILE A 5 -53.61 37.28 -0.97
CA ILE A 5 -52.30 36.68 -0.64
C ILE A 5 -51.41 36.64 -1.89
N THR A 6 -50.21 37.21 -1.79
CA THR A 6 -49.20 37.15 -2.82
C THR A 6 -48.07 36.24 -2.36
N GLU A 7 -47.75 35.23 -3.16
CA GLU A 7 -46.60 34.37 -2.89
C GLU A 7 -45.31 35.20 -2.93
N SER A 8 -44.45 35.01 -1.93
CA SER A 8 -43.16 35.66 -1.89
C SER A 8 -42.26 35.14 -3.00
N ALA A 9 -41.47 36.03 -3.62
CA ALA A 9 -40.46 35.65 -4.60
C ALA A 9 -39.25 34.95 -3.96
N GLU A 10 -39.05 35.11 -2.65
CA GLU A 10 -37.94 34.52 -1.90
C GLU A 10 -38.31 33.12 -1.37
N PRO A 11 -37.50 32.09 -1.64
CA PRO A 11 -37.84 30.69 -1.35
C PRO A 11 -37.86 30.33 0.14
N TYR A 12 -37.32 31.20 0.99
CA TYR A 12 -37.30 31.02 2.44
C TYR A 12 -38.48 31.71 3.15
N ASN A 13 -39.35 32.40 2.43
CA ASN A 13 -40.54 33.05 2.97
C ASN A 13 -41.77 32.17 2.78
N LEU A 14 -42.37 31.77 3.89
CA LEU A 14 -43.56 30.95 3.92
C LEU A 14 -44.73 31.80 4.42
N ILE A 15 -45.75 31.97 3.58
CA ILE A 15 -47.01 32.62 3.95
C ILE A 15 -48.12 31.57 4.05
N ASN A 16 -48.80 31.56 5.19
CA ASN A 16 -49.97 30.72 5.44
C ASN A 16 -51.12 31.58 5.95
N TYR A 17 -52.36 31.13 5.74
CA TYR A 17 -53.52 31.81 6.31
C TYR A 17 -54.59 30.81 6.76
N GLU A 18 -55.33 31.17 7.80
CA GLU A 18 -56.49 30.42 8.28
C GLU A 18 -57.71 31.34 8.37
N GLU A 19 -58.82 30.95 7.76
CA GLU A 19 -60.10 31.66 7.86
C GLU A 19 -60.99 31.02 8.93
N LYS A 20 -61.53 31.83 9.84
CA LYS A 20 -62.54 31.42 10.82
C LYS A 20 -63.81 32.23 10.65
N GLU A 21 -64.94 31.55 10.55
CA GLU A 21 -66.26 32.20 10.50
C GLU A 21 -66.68 32.70 11.89
N ASN A 22 -67.09 33.95 11.95
CA ASN A 22 -67.58 34.62 13.14
C ASN A 22 -69.10 34.50 13.23
N SER A 23 -69.65 34.79 14.42
CA SER A 23 -71.08 34.68 14.71
C SER A 23 -71.99 35.59 13.87
N ASP A 24 -71.41 36.59 13.20
CA ASP A 24 -72.08 37.54 12.30
C ASP A 24 -72.06 37.10 10.81
N GLY A 25 -71.52 35.91 10.51
CA GLY A 25 -71.39 35.38 9.16
C GLY A 25 -70.20 35.96 8.38
N CYS A 26 -69.39 36.83 8.99
CA CYS A 26 -68.14 37.30 8.41
C CYS A 26 -66.97 36.37 8.79
N LYS A 27 -65.93 36.34 7.96
CA LYS A 27 -64.71 35.56 8.24
C LYS A 27 -63.59 36.46 8.75
N THR A 28 -62.89 36.01 9.78
CA THR A 28 -61.58 36.55 10.16
C THR A 28 -60.49 35.66 9.59
N ALA A 29 -59.56 36.24 8.83
CA ALA A 29 -58.39 35.55 8.30
C ALA A 29 -57.16 35.90 9.14
N ASN A 30 -56.49 34.89 9.69
CA ASN A 30 -55.21 35.06 10.36
C ASN A 30 -54.11 34.70 9.37
N VAL A 31 -53.34 35.69 8.95
CA VAL A 31 -52.18 35.52 8.08
C VAL A 31 -50.95 35.32 8.94
N THR A 32 -50.12 34.36 8.57
CA THR A 32 -48.88 33.98 9.22
C THR A 32 -47.75 34.00 8.22
N CYS A 33 -46.69 34.71 8.56
CA CYS A 33 -45.40 34.68 7.91
C CYS A 33 -44.41 33.91 8.76
N SER A 34 -43.69 32.97 8.15
CA SER A 34 -42.64 32.18 8.80
C SER A 34 -41.46 31.97 7.87
N VAL A 35 -40.29 31.71 8.44
CA VAL A 35 -39.05 31.44 7.70
C VAL A 35 -38.89 29.93 7.52
N ALA A 36 -38.43 29.51 6.34
CA ALA A 36 -38.15 28.10 6.04
C ALA A 36 -37.02 27.54 6.93
N GLU A 37 -37.04 26.23 7.16
CA GLU A 37 -35.98 25.55 7.93
C GLU A 37 -34.58 25.82 7.35
N GLY A 38 -33.59 25.99 8.23
CA GLY A 38 -32.21 26.28 7.84
C GLY A 38 -31.89 27.75 7.60
N TRP A 39 -32.85 28.67 7.79
CA TRP A 39 -32.62 30.12 7.69
C TRP A 39 -32.97 30.83 9.00
N ASP A 40 -32.25 31.91 9.27
CA ASP A 40 -32.48 32.83 10.39
C ASP A 40 -32.54 34.24 9.83
N CYS A 41 -33.64 34.96 10.09
CA CYS A 41 -33.88 36.30 9.56
C CYS A 41 -33.99 37.30 10.71
N ALA A 42 -33.32 38.46 10.61
CA ALA A 42 -33.39 39.45 11.67
C ALA A 42 -34.80 40.08 11.81
N VAL A 43 -35.57 40.09 10.72
CA VAL A 43 -36.92 40.65 10.69
C VAL A 43 -37.83 39.74 9.89
N VAL A 44 -39.02 39.48 10.42
CA VAL A 44 -40.14 38.82 9.75
C VAL A 44 -41.38 39.66 9.98
N GLU A 45 -42.07 40.06 8.91
CA GLU A 45 -43.23 40.95 8.97
C GLU A 45 -44.29 40.55 7.94
N VAL A 46 -45.57 40.81 8.28
CA VAL A 46 -46.67 40.79 7.32
C VAL A 46 -46.83 42.20 6.75
N MET A 47 -46.72 42.32 5.42
CA MET A 47 -46.95 43.58 4.72
C MET A 47 -48.25 43.54 3.93
N GLY A 48 -48.88 44.70 3.74
CA GLY A 48 -50.03 44.85 2.86
C GLY A 48 -49.98 46.10 2.01
N THR A 49 -50.49 46.02 0.77
CA THR A 49 -50.70 47.18 -0.11
C THR A 49 -52.14 47.64 -0.06
N PHE A 50 -52.35 48.94 0.11
CA PHE A 50 -53.66 49.58 0.17
C PHE A 50 -53.78 50.61 -0.95
N ASP A 51 -54.97 50.67 -1.58
CA ASP A 51 -55.30 51.58 -2.68
C ASP A 51 -54.21 51.64 -3.78
N GLY A 52 -53.61 50.48 -4.07
CA GLY A 52 -52.67 50.27 -5.18
C GLY A 52 -51.27 50.85 -5.03
N GLN A 53 -50.92 51.55 -3.94
CA GLN A 53 -49.59 52.15 -3.78
C GLN A 53 -49.01 52.17 -2.37
N VAL A 54 -49.82 52.12 -1.31
CA VAL A 54 -49.28 52.33 0.04
C VAL A 54 -48.98 50.99 0.70
N VAL A 55 -47.71 50.76 1.03
CA VAL A 55 -47.24 49.56 1.73
C VAL A 55 -47.17 49.84 3.22
N TYR A 56 -47.90 49.06 4.03
CA TYR A 56 -47.83 49.13 5.49
C TYR A 56 -47.39 47.78 6.07
N ILE A 57 -46.65 47.86 7.19
CA ILE A 57 -46.48 46.72 8.09
C ILE A 57 -47.79 46.55 8.84
N ILE A 58 -48.38 45.37 8.75
CA ILE A 58 -49.68 45.03 9.36
C ILE A 58 -49.56 43.91 10.40
N SER A 59 -48.33 43.57 10.81
CA SER A 59 -48.06 42.57 11.84
C SER A 59 -48.69 42.96 13.18
N ASP A 60 -49.63 42.16 13.67
CA ASP A 60 -50.17 42.27 15.04
C ASP A 60 -49.23 41.62 16.06
N LYS A 61 -48.43 40.65 15.61
CA LYS A 61 -47.35 40.00 16.39
C LYS A 61 -46.16 39.76 15.47
N SER A 62 -44.96 40.03 15.96
CA SER A 62 -43.71 39.66 15.29
C SER A 62 -42.69 39.11 16.29
N SER A 63 -41.88 38.17 15.82
CA SER A 63 -40.70 37.62 16.47
C SER A 63 -39.61 37.39 15.41
N GLU A 64 -38.43 36.95 15.84
CA GLU A 64 -37.28 36.70 14.97
C GLU A 64 -37.55 35.69 13.84
N ASN A 65 -38.59 34.85 13.94
CA ASN A 65 -38.86 33.80 12.94
C ASN A 65 -40.32 33.74 12.47
N PHE A 66 -41.15 34.67 12.93
CA PHE A 66 -42.58 34.63 12.66
C PHE A 66 -43.22 36.01 12.76
N ALA A 67 -44.19 36.28 11.91
CA ALA A 67 -45.14 37.37 12.12
C ALA A 67 -46.55 36.93 11.79
N SER A 68 -47.54 37.57 12.40
CA SER A 68 -48.95 37.32 12.08
C SER A 68 -49.78 38.59 12.10
N SER A 69 -50.86 38.59 11.33
CA SER A 69 -51.83 39.67 11.20
C SER A 69 -53.23 39.10 11.10
N SER A 70 -54.23 39.76 11.68
CA SER A 70 -55.63 39.38 11.62
C SER A 70 -56.43 40.37 10.76
N LEU A 71 -57.05 39.84 9.70
CA LEU A 71 -57.86 40.58 8.74
C LEU A 71 -59.33 40.19 8.91
N THR A 72 -60.22 41.15 9.07
CA THR A 72 -61.65 40.86 9.26
C THR A 72 -62.44 41.23 8.02
N CYS A 73 -63.23 40.29 7.50
CA CYS A 73 -64.12 40.53 6.37
C CYS A 73 -65.27 41.47 6.79
N ARG A 74 -65.61 42.43 5.93
CA ARG A 74 -66.75 43.34 6.08
C ARG A 74 -67.96 42.83 5.31
N HIS A 75 -69.12 43.43 5.56
CA HIS A 75 -70.38 43.08 4.87
C HIS A 75 -70.34 43.29 3.35
N ASP A 76 -69.38 44.06 2.82
CA ASP A 76 -69.12 44.22 1.38
C ASP A 76 -68.29 43.07 0.78
N GLY A 77 -67.92 42.08 1.60
CA GLY A 77 -67.15 40.91 1.21
C GLY A 77 -65.63 41.16 1.13
N GLN A 78 -65.14 42.35 1.48
CA GLN A 78 -63.72 42.68 1.46
C GLN A 78 -63.08 42.51 2.84
N TYR A 79 -61.84 42.02 2.85
CA TYR A 79 -61.03 41.97 4.06
C TYR A 79 -60.58 43.37 4.47
N ASN A 80 -60.48 43.61 5.77
CA ASN A 80 -60.12 44.90 6.33
C ASN A 80 -59.07 44.76 7.45
N TYR A 81 -58.12 45.68 7.46
CA TYR A 81 -57.15 45.90 8.53
C TYR A 81 -57.27 47.34 9.04
N LEU A 82 -57.63 47.52 10.31
CA LEU A 82 -57.72 48.83 10.98
C LEU A 82 -58.42 49.95 10.18
N GLY A 83 -59.46 49.62 9.42
CA GLY A 83 -60.19 50.61 8.62
C GLY A 83 -59.86 50.60 7.14
N LEU A 84 -58.77 49.94 6.72
CA LEU A 84 -58.26 49.93 5.34
C LEU A 84 -58.43 48.57 4.65
N ASN A 85 -58.68 48.55 3.34
CA ASN A 85 -58.89 47.33 2.56
C ASN A 85 -57.59 46.95 1.82
N PRO A 86 -56.86 45.90 2.25
CA PRO A 86 -55.65 45.48 1.55
C PRO A 86 -56.00 44.85 0.20
N THR A 87 -55.22 45.21 -0.80
CA THR A 87 -55.26 44.68 -2.18
C THR A 87 -54.25 43.56 -2.40
N SER A 88 -53.16 43.54 -1.63
CA SER A 88 -52.22 42.44 -1.56
C SER A 88 -51.65 42.30 -0.14
N VAL A 89 -51.28 41.08 0.25
CA VAL A 89 -50.61 40.76 1.52
C VAL A 89 -49.50 39.74 1.27
N TRP A 90 -48.31 39.99 1.79
CA TRP A 90 -47.13 39.12 1.62
C TRP A 90 -46.21 39.16 2.84
N CYS A 91 -45.25 38.23 2.88
CA CYS A 91 -44.21 38.21 3.89
C CYS A 91 -43.01 39.04 3.46
N ASN A 92 -42.56 39.91 4.36
CA ASN A 92 -41.32 40.65 4.21
C ASN A 92 -40.33 40.16 5.26
N THR A 93 -39.15 39.77 4.80
CA THR A 93 -38.05 39.36 5.65
C THR A 93 -36.81 40.14 5.30
N THR A 94 -36.01 40.50 6.30
CA THR A 94 -34.73 41.18 6.04
C THR A 94 -33.59 40.55 6.82
N SER A 95 -32.39 40.68 6.27
CA SER A 95 -31.15 40.14 6.86
C SER A 95 -31.25 38.65 7.16
N CYS A 96 -31.68 37.87 6.18
CA CYS A 96 -31.73 36.42 6.28
C CYS A 96 -30.36 35.81 6.01
N THR A 97 -29.90 34.97 6.93
CA THR A 97 -28.67 34.19 6.82
C THR A 97 -29.00 32.71 6.99
N PRO A 98 -28.31 31.80 6.28
CA PRO A 98 -28.38 30.38 6.61
C PRO A 98 -28.03 30.19 8.08
N LYS A 99 -28.84 29.40 8.80
CA LYS A 99 -28.54 29.03 10.18
C LYS A 99 -27.15 28.39 10.22
N PRO A 100 -26.28 28.77 11.18
CA PRO A 100 -25.04 28.05 11.40
C PRO A 100 -25.39 26.57 11.64
N THR A 101 -24.87 25.68 10.81
CA THR A 101 -24.84 24.25 11.14
C THR A 101 -24.17 24.10 12.50
N GLU A 102 -24.84 23.43 13.44
CA GLU A 102 -24.27 23.09 14.75
C GLU A 102 -22.85 22.54 14.60
N PRO A 103 -21.94 22.78 15.57
CA PRO A 103 -20.64 22.14 15.53
C PRO A 103 -20.89 20.64 15.57
N SER A 104 -20.50 19.95 14.49
CA SER A 104 -20.56 18.50 14.43
C SER A 104 -19.94 17.95 15.72
N GLU A 105 -20.66 17.11 16.46
CA GLU A 105 -20.09 16.33 17.56
C GLU A 105 -18.71 15.85 17.11
N ASN A 106 -17.67 16.16 17.89
CA ASN A 106 -16.31 15.81 17.51
C ASN A 106 -16.20 14.28 17.44
N LYS A 107 -16.28 13.71 16.23
CA LYS A 107 -16.21 12.25 15.99
C LYS A 107 -14.78 11.76 15.87
N CYS A 108 -13.78 12.54 16.29
CA CYS A 108 -12.38 12.17 16.17
C CYS A 108 -11.98 10.94 17.01
N ASN A 109 -12.86 10.38 17.84
CA ASN A 109 -12.65 9.12 18.55
C ASN A 109 -13.43 7.93 17.94
N ALA A 110 -14.29 8.17 16.95
CA ALA A 110 -15.22 7.18 16.40
C ALA A 110 -14.67 6.39 15.20
N CYS A 111 -13.46 6.70 14.71
CA CYS A 111 -12.87 5.97 13.60
C CYS A 111 -12.52 4.52 13.97
N THR A 112 -12.52 3.65 12.95
CA THR A 112 -11.97 2.29 13.01
C THR A 112 -11.16 2.03 11.74
N MET A 113 -10.05 1.31 11.87
CA MET A 113 -9.29 0.80 10.73
C MET A 113 -9.98 -0.39 10.04
N ASP A 114 -10.97 -1.00 10.69
CA ASP A 114 -11.77 -2.09 10.13
C ASP A 114 -12.49 -1.62 8.86
N GLY A 115 -12.23 -2.28 7.74
CA GLY A 115 -12.83 -1.96 6.44
C GLY A 115 -12.09 -0.88 5.63
N ILE A 116 -11.08 -0.21 6.21
CA ILE A 116 -10.15 0.65 5.46
C ILE A 116 -8.90 -0.16 5.06
N LEU A 117 -8.45 -1.08 5.92
CA LEU A 117 -7.33 -1.95 5.59
C LEU A 117 -7.72 -2.99 4.55
N LYS A 118 -6.96 -3.04 3.46
CA LYS A 118 -7.01 -4.12 2.49
C LYS A 118 -5.87 -5.08 2.75
N GLU A 119 -6.22 -6.24 3.29
CA GLU A 119 -5.33 -7.39 3.31
C GLU A 119 -5.16 -7.90 1.88
N ASP A 120 -3.91 -8.03 1.46
CA ASP A 120 -3.59 -8.61 0.16
C ASP A 120 -3.57 -10.14 0.29
N SER A 121 -3.91 -10.82 -0.81
CA SER A 121 -3.95 -12.29 -0.87
C SER A 121 -2.57 -12.96 -0.87
N GLU A 122 -1.52 -12.16 -1.02
CA GLU A 122 -0.16 -12.64 -1.14
C GLU A 122 0.49 -12.82 0.24
N PRO A 123 0.98 -14.03 0.58
CA PRO A 123 1.39 -14.39 1.94
C PRO A 123 2.66 -13.66 2.42
N TYR A 124 3.35 -12.93 1.55
CA TYR A 124 4.57 -12.20 1.88
C TYR A 124 4.34 -10.72 2.19
N LYS A 125 3.13 -10.20 1.93
CA LYS A 125 2.69 -8.85 2.30
C LYS A 125 2.05 -8.90 3.68
N LEU A 126 2.72 -8.33 4.68
CA LEU A 126 2.21 -8.29 6.05
C LEU A 126 1.80 -6.86 6.38
N ILE A 127 0.53 -6.66 6.73
CA ILE A 127 0.00 -5.38 7.19
C ILE A 127 -0.49 -5.54 8.63
N ASN A 128 -0.06 -4.64 9.50
CA ASN A 128 -0.47 -4.57 10.89
C ASN A 128 -0.82 -3.11 11.23
N TYR A 129 -1.62 -2.91 12.28
CA TYR A 129 -1.93 -1.58 12.77
C TYR A 129 -2.07 -1.56 14.29
N GLU A 130 -1.83 -0.39 14.88
CA GLU A 130 -2.08 -0.12 16.29
C GLU A 130 -2.87 1.18 16.41
N GLU A 131 -4.04 1.14 17.07
CA GLU A 131 -4.84 2.32 17.39
C GLU A 131 -4.52 2.84 18.80
N LYS A 132 -4.39 4.16 18.93
CA LYS A 132 -4.16 4.86 20.20
C LYS A 132 -4.98 6.15 20.24
N GLU A 133 -5.08 6.79 21.41
CA GLU A 133 -5.56 8.16 21.51
C GLU A 133 -4.38 9.12 21.67
N ASN A 134 -4.43 10.25 20.97
CA ASN A 134 -3.46 11.32 21.14
C ASN A 134 -3.82 12.21 22.35
N SER A 135 -2.99 13.24 22.60
CA SER A 135 -3.21 14.19 23.70
C SER A 135 -4.52 14.98 23.61
N ASP A 136 -5.08 15.09 22.41
CA ASP A 136 -6.31 15.85 22.13
C ASP A 136 -7.56 14.97 22.25
N GLY A 137 -7.39 13.69 22.64
CA GLY A 137 -8.48 12.71 22.77
C GLY A 137 -8.95 12.14 21.43
N CYS A 138 -8.23 12.43 20.34
CA CYS A 138 -8.53 11.90 19.02
C CYS A 138 -7.78 10.59 18.77
N LYS A 139 -8.48 9.66 18.14
CA LYS A 139 -7.92 8.35 17.79
C LYS A 139 -6.91 8.50 16.66
N THR A 140 -5.75 7.89 16.83
CA THR A 140 -4.71 7.74 15.82
C THR A 140 -4.49 6.27 15.52
N ALA A 141 -4.06 5.95 14.31
CA ALA A 141 -3.70 4.61 13.88
C ALA A 141 -2.31 4.64 13.25
N ASN A 142 -1.42 3.77 13.70
CA ASN A 142 -0.13 3.57 13.05
C ASN A 142 -0.19 2.27 12.26
N VAL A 143 -0.22 2.39 10.94
CA VAL A 143 -0.18 1.27 10.00
C VAL A 143 1.27 0.93 9.72
N THR A 144 1.61 -0.35 9.80
CA THR A 144 2.93 -0.88 9.52
C THR A 144 2.82 -1.95 8.44
N CYS A 145 3.62 -1.79 7.40
CA CYS A 145 3.83 -2.77 6.36
C CYS A 145 5.19 -3.44 6.57
N SER A 146 5.22 -4.77 6.51
CA SER A 146 6.45 -5.55 6.54
C SER A 146 6.44 -6.66 5.49
N VAL A 147 7.63 -7.15 5.17
CA VAL A 147 7.84 -8.20 4.18
C VAL A 147 8.24 -9.49 4.91
N ALA A 148 7.64 -10.61 4.52
CA ALA A 148 7.99 -11.91 5.09
C ALA A 148 9.44 -12.33 4.73
N GLU A 149 10.02 -13.21 5.55
CA GLU A 149 11.34 -13.77 5.28
C GLU A 149 11.41 -14.45 3.89
N GLY A 150 12.58 -14.38 3.25
CA GLY A 150 12.80 -14.96 1.92
C GLY A 150 12.44 -14.06 0.73
N TRP A 151 12.08 -12.81 0.97
CA TRP A 151 11.83 -11.80 -0.08
C TRP A 151 12.77 -10.61 0.07
N ASP A 152 13.16 -10.03 -1.07
CA ASP A 152 14.02 -8.85 -1.20
C ASP A 152 13.27 -7.80 -2.00
N CYS A 153 13.21 -6.57 -1.50
CA CYS A 153 12.40 -5.52 -2.09
C CYS A 153 13.19 -4.22 -2.12
N ASP A 154 13.16 -3.51 -3.24
CA ASP A 154 13.83 -2.20 -3.32
C ASP A 154 13.16 -1.17 -2.40
N ILE A 155 11.85 -1.26 -2.24
CA ILE A 155 11.07 -0.37 -1.39
C ILE A 155 9.72 -0.97 -1.01
N VAL A 156 9.37 -0.82 0.26
CA VAL A 156 8.04 -1.08 0.80
C VAL A 156 7.38 0.27 1.06
N GLU A 157 6.10 0.40 0.72
CA GLU A 157 5.33 1.62 0.93
C GLU A 157 3.93 1.31 1.47
N VAL A 158 3.41 2.18 2.31
CA VAL A 158 1.98 2.28 2.64
C VAL A 158 1.31 3.19 1.60
N MET A 159 0.31 2.65 0.90
CA MET A 159 -0.49 3.37 -0.09
C MET A 159 -1.92 3.53 0.39
N GLY A 160 -2.61 4.57 -0.10
CA GLY A 160 -4.03 4.75 0.15
C GLY A 160 -4.81 5.31 -1.04
N THR A 161 -6.08 4.95 -1.13
CA THR A 161 -6.99 5.43 -2.19
C THR A 161 -7.80 6.62 -1.69
N VAL A 162 -7.72 7.75 -2.40
CA VAL A 162 -8.51 8.95 -2.14
C VAL A 162 -9.37 9.23 -3.37
N GLY A 163 -10.67 8.98 -3.26
CA GLY A 163 -11.57 9.00 -4.42
C GLY A 163 -11.22 7.91 -5.43
N GLN A 164 -10.71 8.29 -6.60
CA GLN A 164 -10.27 7.37 -7.66
C GLN A 164 -8.75 7.33 -7.85
N VAL A 165 -8.00 8.03 -6.99
CA VAL A 165 -6.56 8.19 -7.14
C VAL A 165 -5.84 7.50 -5.98
N VAL A 166 -4.69 6.92 -6.29
CA VAL A 166 -3.82 6.22 -5.34
C VAL A 166 -2.67 7.14 -4.95
N TYR A 167 -2.43 7.28 -3.65
CA TYR A 167 -1.37 8.10 -3.07
C TYR A 167 -0.45 7.26 -2.20
N LYS A 168 0.85 7.58 -2.22
CA LYS A 168 1.78 7.16 -1.18
C LYS A 168 1.49 7.96 0.08
N ILE A 169 1.25 7.27 1.19
CA ILE A 169 0.94 7.89 2.49
C ILE A 169 1.96 7.48 3.57
N SER A 170 3.08 6.87 3.20
CA SER A 170 4.09 6.42 4.16
C SER A 170 4.84 7.60 4.77
N ASP A 171 4.97 7.62 6.10
CA ASP A 171 5.90 8.48 6.84
C ASP A 171 7.33 7.95 6.72
N GLN A 172 7.47 6.63 6.75
CA GLN A 172 8.75 5.92 6.62
C GLN A 172 8.60 4.81 5.60
N SER A 173 9.64 4.64 4.78
CA SER A 173 9.72 3.57 3.78
C SER A 173 11.16 3.06 3.69
N SER A 174 11.32 1.76 3.60
CA SER A 174 12.60 1.06 3.42
C SER A 174 12.38 -0.24 2.65
N GLU A 175 13.45 -0.99 2.41
CA GLU A 175 13.44 -2.29 1.74
C GLU A 175 12.64 -3.37 2.50
N ASN A 176 12.49 -3.25 3.83
CA ASN A 176 11.89 -4.31 4.66
C ASN A 176 10.63 -3.86 5.42
N PHE A 177 10.41 -2.55 5.54
CA PHE A 177 9.28 -2.01 6.27
C PHE A 177 8.84 -0.65 5.73
N ALA A 178 7.56 -0.33 5.92
CA ALA A 178 7.03 1.01 5.83
C ALA A 178 6.03 1.28 6.95
N SER A 179 5.85 2.54 7.31
CA SER A 179 4.84 2.93 8.28
C SER A 179 4.16 4.24 7.89
N SER A 180 2.93 4.41 8.36
CA SER A 180 2.12 5.61 8.18
C SER A 180 1.26 5.85 9.42
N SER A 181 1.21 7.09 9.88
CA SER A 181 0.31 7.55 10.93
C SER A 181 -0.93 8.18 10.31
N LEU A 182 -2.09 7.75 10.78
CA LEU A 182 -3.38 8.31 10.42
C LEU A 182 -4.04 8.90 11.66
N THR A 183 -4.64 10.07 11.51
CA THR A 183 -5.38 10.76 12.58
C THR A 183 -6.86 10.81 12.21
N CYS A 184 -7.72 10.35 13.12
CA CYS A 184 -9.15 10.47 12.98
C CYS A 184 -9.57 11.94 13.05
N SER A 185 -10.28 12.40 12.04
CA SER A 185 -10.81 13.77 11.95
C SER A 185 -12.14 13.91 12.68
N ASP A 186 -12.55 15.15 12.92
CA ASP A 186 -13.81 15.50 13.60
C ASP A 186 -15.07 14.99 12.87
N VAL A 187 -14.93 14.63 11.58
CA VAL A 187 -16.00 14.03 10.76
C VAL A 187 -16.04 12.50 10.84
N GLY A 188 -15.17 11.88 11.63
CA GLY A 188 -15.17 10.43 11.87
C GLY A 188 -14.45 9.61 10.80
N HIS A 189 -13.45 10.19 10.15
CA HIS A 189 -12.62 9.49 9.16
C HIS A 189 -11.13 9.67 9.42
N TYR A 190 -10.35 8.60 9.18
CA TYR A 190 -8.90 8.68 9.24
C TYR A 190 -8.35 9.55 8.11
N THR A 191 -7.34 10.35 8.46
CA THR A 191 -6.63 11.23 7.54
C THR A 191 -5.13 11.03 7.65
N SER A 192 -4.42 11.15 6.52
CA SER A 192 -2.96 11.15 6.45
C SER A 192 -2.51 12.28 5.53
N PHE A 193 -1.65 13.17 6.00
CA PHE A 193 -1.24 14.39 5.27
C PHE A 193 -2.42 15.24 4.75
N GLY A 194 -3.54 15.26 5.46
CA GLY A 194 -4.76 15.97 5.04
C GLY A 194 -5.58 15.26 3.95
N LEU A 195 -5.14 14.08 3.50
CA LEU A 195 -5.90 13.19 2.63
C LEU A 195 -6.75 12.24 3.46
N GLN A 196 -7.93 11.89 2.95
CA GLN A 196 -8.85 10.95 3.59
C GLN A 196 -8.87 9.63 2.80
N PRO A 197 -7.97 8.68 3.09
CA PRO A 197 -7.95 7.40 2.40
C PRO A 197 -9.17 6.56 2.75
N THR A 198 -9.73 5.90 1.74
CA THR A 198 -10.85 4.94 1.86
C THR A 198 -10.36 3.49 1.89
N ASP A 199 -9.18 3.25 1.32
CA ASP A 199 -8.46 1.98 1.37
C ASP A 199 -7.00 2.26 1.74
N VAL A 200 -6.38 1.40 2.53
CA VAL A 200 -4.96 1.42 2.89
C VAL A 200 -4.36 0.02 2.74
N TRP A 201 -3.22 -0.09 2.07
CA TRP A 201 -2.52 -1.38 1.85
C TRP A 201 -1.00 -1.21 1.73
N CYS A 202 -0.30 -2.34 1.75
CA CYS A 202 1.13 -2.42 1.52
C CYS A 202 1.43 -2.58 0.03
N ASN A 203 2.18 -1.64 -0.53
CA ASN A 203 2.75 -1.73 -1.85
C ASN A 203 4.16 -2.31 -1.78
N THR A 204 4.32 -3.49 -2.38
CA THR A 204 5.54 -4.27 -2.40
C THR A 204 5.86 -4.76 -3.82
N HIS A 205 5.45 -4.00 -4.84
CA HIS A 205 5.59 -4.37 -6.26
C HIS A 205 7.03 -4.61 -6.73
N THR A 206 8.02 -4.14 -5.96
CA THR A 206 9.45 -4.33 -6.22
C THR A 206 10.01 -5.59 -5.57
N CYS A 207 9.20 -6.32 -4.79
CA CYS A 207 9.66 -7.52 -4.12
C CYS A 207 9.91 -8.67 -5.10
N THR A 208 11.06 -9.29 -4.95
CA THR A 208 11.42 -10.54 -5.61
C THR A 208 11.82 -11.57 -4.56
N PRO A 209 11.65 -12.87 -4.82
CA PRO A 209 12.19 -13.89 -3.93
C PRO A 209 13.69 -13.65 -3.76
N LYS A 210 14.17 -13.62 -2.51
CA LYS A 210 15.61 -13.54 -2.24
C LYS A 210 16.31 -14.62 -3.05
N PRO A 211 17.41 -14.29 -3.75
CA PRO A 211 18.24 -15.31 -4.37
C PRO A 211 18.52 -16.35 -3.30
N THR A 212 18.13 -17.59 -3.57
CA THR A 212 18.53 -18.71 -2.72
C THR A 212 20.05 -18.61 -2.67
N GLN A 213 20.60 -18.45 -1.47
CA GLN A 213 22.04 -18.35 -1.22
C GLN A 213 22.74 -19.34 -2.16
N PRO A 214 23.80 -18.94 -2.91
CA PRO A 214 24.46 -19.85 -3.82
C PRO A 214 24.79 -21.10 -3.02
N SER A 215 24.21 -22.22 -3.46
CA SER A 215 24.32 -23.54 -2.85
C SER A 215 25.69 -23.68 -2.22
N GLU A 216 25.75 -24.06 -0.93
CA GLU A 216 26.99 -24.42 -0.23
C GLU A 216 27.96 -24.98 -1.26
N LYS A 217 29.07 -24.28 -1.49
CA LYS A 217 30.07 -24.67 -2.48
C LYS A 217 30.45 -26.13 -2.22
N LYS A 218 29.84 -27.07 -2.96
CA LYS A 218 30.15 -28.50 -2.83
C LYS A 218 31.57 -28.80 -3.29
N CYS A 219 32.23 -27.81 -3.88
CA CYS A 219 33.62 -27.89 -4.28
C CYS A 219 34.61 -28.15 -3.13
N SER A 220 34.19 -28.07 -1.86
CA SER A 220 34.99 -28.49 -0.69
C SER A 220 34.85 -30.00 -0.35
N THR A 221 33.89 -30.70 -0.97
CA THR A 221 33.50 -32.07 -0.59
C THR A 221 34.04 -33.17 -1.50
N CYS A 222 34.75 -32.84 -2.59
CA CYS A 222 35.35 -33.88 -3.43
C CYS A 222 36.33 -34.77 -2.64
N SER A 223 36.48 -36.01 -3.11
CA SER A 223 37.53 -36.92 -2.70
C SER A 223 38.15 -37.58 -3.93
N MET A 224 39.48 -37.71 -3.92
CA MET A 224 40.24 -38.48 -4.90
C MET A 224 40.13 -40.00 -4.69
N ASP A 225 39.53 -40.44 -3.57
CA ASP A 225 39.29 -41.84 -3.29
C ASP A 225 38.41 -42.47 -4.39
N GLY A 226 38.93 -43.52 -5.03
CA GLY A 226 38.25 -44.22 -6.12
C GLY A 226 38.42 -43.60 -7.51
N ILE A 227 38.99 -42.39 -7.62
CA ILE A 227 39.37 -41.76 -8.90
C ILE A 227 40.82 -42.14 -9.24
N ILE A 228 41.74 -42.10 -8.28
CA ILE A 228 43.13 -42.54 -8.51
C ILE A 228 43.20 -44.06 -8.59
N ARG A 229 43.93 -44.56 -9.58
CA ARG A 229 44.24 -45.98 -9.69
C ARG A 229 45.71 -46.22 -9.98
N ASP A 230 46.30 -47.09 -9.18
CA ASP A 230 47.55 -47.75 -9.52
C ASP A 230 47.28 -48.88 -10.53
N MET A 231 47.96 -48.83 -11.67
CA MET A 231 47.85 -49.83 -12.73
C MET A 231 48.72 -51.07 -12.45
N GLY A 232 49.48 -51.08 -11.35
CA GLY A 232 50.30 -52.21 -10.92
C GLY A 232 51.60 -52.34 -11.71
N VAL A 233 52.09 -51.26 -12.32
CA VAL A 233 53.39 -51.25 -12.97
C VAL A 233 54.44 -51.00 -11.89
N GLU A 234 55.23 -52.03 -11.54
CA GLU A 234 56.13 -52.02 -10.36
C GLU A 234 57.09 -50.82 -10.28
N VAL A 235 57.39 -50.18 -11.42
CA VAL A 235 58.37 -49.10 -11.52
C VAL A 235 57.75 -47.72 -11.64
N ILE A 236 56.42 -47.59 -11.67
CA ILE A 236 55.70 -46.32 -11.79
C ILE A 236 54.84 -46.12 -10.55
N PHE A 237 54.97 -44.96 -9.92
CA PHE A 237 54.19 -44.58 -8.75
C PHE A 237 53.25 -43.43 -9.07
N VAL A 238 52.02 -43.52 -8.56
CA VAL A 238 51.06 -42.42 -8.55
C VAL A 238 50.90 -41.93 -7.11
N ASN A 239 51.09 -40.63 -6.90
CA ASN A 239 50.86 -39.95 -5.64
C ASN A 239 49.89 -38.79 -5.87
N TYR A 240 49.11 -38.43 -4.84
CA TYR A 240 48.28 -37.23 -4.89
C TYR A 240 48.25 -36.51 -3.55
N GLU A 241 48.09 -35.19 -3.60
CA GLU A 241 47.88 -34.32 -2.45
C GLU A 241 46.64 -33.46 -2.68
N GLU A 242 45.75 -33.40 -1.69
CA GLU A 242 44.58 -32.51 -1.72
C GLU A 242 44.84 -31.26 -0.85
N TYR A 243 44.47 -30.08 -1.36
CA TYR A 243 44.51 -28.83 -0.61
C TYR A 243 43.41 -27.89 -1.06
N GLU A 244 43.08 -26.87 -0.25
CA GLU A 244 42.07 -25.87 -0.60
C GLU A 244 42.71 -24.65 -1.27
N ASN A 245 42.05 -24.13 -2.30
CA ASN A 245 42.43 -22.88 -2.95
C ASN A 245 41.83 -21.66 -2.24
N SER A 246 42.19 -20.46 -2.71
CA SER A 246 41.69 -19.19 -2.16
C SER A 246 40.16 -19.04 -2.23
N ASN A 247 39.49 -19.82 -3.08
CA ASN A 247 38.05 -19.80 -3.26
C ASN A 247 37.33 -20.82 -2.37
N GLY A 248 38.06 -21.55 -1.52
CA GLY A 248 37.54 -22.60 -0.65
C GLY A 248 37.21 -23.92 -1.36
N CYS A 249 37.67 -24.11 -2.60
CA CYS A 249 37.49 -25.35 -3.34
C CYS A 249 38.73 -26.25 -3.21
N LYS A 250 38.51 -27.56 -3.11
CA LYS A 250 39.58 -28.55 -3.13
C LYS A 250 40.26 -28.60 -4.50
N ILE A 251 41.57 -28.70 -4.48
CA ILE A 251 42.45 -29.01 -5.62
C ILE A 251 43.21 -30.28 -5.27
N ALA A 252 43.34 -31.18 -6.23
CA ALA A 252 44.20 -32.35 -6.13
C ALA A 252 45.40 -32.21 -7.07
N ASN A 253 46.61 -32.29 -6.51
CA ASN A 253 47.85 -32.36 -7.29
C ASN A 253 48.24 -33.82 -7.45
N ILE A 254 48.19 -34.32 -8.69
CA ILE A 254 48.50 -35.70 -9.05
C ILE A 254 49.91 -35.73 -9.61
N THR A 255 50.69 -36.69 -9.13
CA THR A 255 52.11 -36.81 -9.43
C THR A 255 52.45 -38.24 -9.81
N CYS A 256 53.00 -38.41 -11.01
CA CYS A 256 53.60 -39.65 -11.49
C CYS A 256 55.11 -39.58 -11.31
N SER A 257 55.70 -40.63 -10.77
CA SER A 257 57.16 -40.78 -10.67
C SER A 257 57.62 -42.19 -11.03
N VAL A 258 58.89 -42.33 -11.39
CA VAL A 258 59.51 -43.62 -11.72
C VAL A 258 60.47 -44.04 -10.62
N ALA A 259 60.52 -45.34 -10.33
CA ALA A 259 61.44 -45.94 -9.37
C ALA A 259 62.92 -45.65 -9.69
N ASP A 260 63.74 -45.58 -8.64
CA ASP A 260 65.18 -45.43 -8.77
C ASP A 260 65.79 -46.59 -9.58
N GLY A 261 66.80 -46.27 -10.39
CA GLY A 261 67.43 -47.23 -11.29
C GLY A 261 66.67 -47.49 -12.59
N TRP A 262 65.54 -46.81 -12.86
CA TRP A 262 64.80 -46.92 -14.13
C TRP A 262 64.74 -45.59 -14.89
N ASN A 263 64.64 -45.69 -16.21
CA ASN A 263 64.42 -44.57 -17.11
C ASN A 263 63.28 -44.90 -18.07
N CYS A 264 62.29 -44.03 -18.14
CA CYS A 264 61.14 -44.21 -19.02
C CYS A 264 61.20 -43.18 -20.17
N SER A 265 60.88 -43.59 -21.40
CA SER A 265 60.97 -42.70 -22.58
C SER A 265 59.93 -41.57 -22.53
N ASP A 266 58.83 -41.82 -21.84
CA ASP A 266 57.86 -40.81 -21.46
C ASP A 266 57.15 -41.24 -20.17
N LEU A 267 56.56 -40.27 -19.48
CA LEU A 267 55.66 -40.52 -18.37
C LEU A 267 54.43 -39.63 -18.53
N SER A 268 53.26 -40.22 -18.39
CA SER A 268 52.00 -39.52 -18.58
C SER A 268 51.04 -39.70 -17.42
N VAL A 269 50.33 -38.62 -17.08
CA VAL A 269 49.08 -38.69 -16.31
C VAL A 269 47.98 -38.90 -17.34
N LYS A 270 47.22 -40.00 -17.22
CA LYS A 270 46.09 -40.31 -18.10
C LYS A 270 44.81 -40.36 -17.30
N ALA A 271 43.70 -40.06 -17.96
CA ALA A 271 42.38 -40.14 -17.34
C ALA A 271 41.30 -40.70 -18.26
N PHE A 272 40.34 -41.40 -17.67
CA PHE A 272 39.08 -41.73 -18.31
C PHE A 272 38.11 -40.58 -18.09
N SER A 273 37.55 -40.03 -19.17
CA SER A 273 36.39 -39.13 -19.10
C SER A 273 35.32 -39.68 -20.05
N GLY A 274 34.21 -40.14 -19.49
CA GLY A 274 33.21 -40.94 -20.20
C GLY A 274 33.83 -42.24 -20.74
N ALA A 275 33.78 -42.44 -22.06
CA ALA A 275 34.32 -43.63 -22.73
C ALA A 275 35.74 -43.42 -23.30
N ALA A 276 36.31 -42.22 -23.19
CA ALA A 276 37.58 -41.86 -23.80
C ALA A 276 38.74 -41.86 -22.78
N VAL A 277 39.92 -42.31 -23.23
CA VAL A 277 41.19 -42.14 -22.52
C VAL A 277 41.85 -40.86 -23.02
N ASN A 278 42.19 -39.97 -22.11
CA ASN A 278 42.83 -38.70 -22.41
C ASN A 278 44.22 -38.63 -21.75
N ASP A 279 45.22 -38.16 -22.49
CA ASP A 279 46.48 -37.73 -21.92
C ASP A 279 46.28 -36.36 -21.27
N ILE A 280 46.40 -36.31 -19.94
CA ILE A 280 46.27 -35.08 -19.17
C ILE A 280 47.57 -34.28 -19.22
N THR A 281 48.68 -34.95 -18.90
CA THR A 281 50.03 -34.41 -19.01
C THR A 281 50.93 -35.51 -19.54
N ARG A 282 51.87 -35.18 -20.43
CA ARG A 282 52.92 -36.10 -20.87
C ARG A 282 54.27 -35.41 -20.84
N GLN A 283 55.26 -36.08 -20.24
CA GLN A 283 56.64 -35.61 -20.13
C GLN A 283 57.58 -36.62 -20.79
N TYR A 284 58.48 -36.15 -21.66
CA TYR A 284 59.29 -37.03 -22.53
C TYR A 284 60.74 -37.23 -22.06
N ILE A 285 61.18 -36.49 -21.04
CA ILE A 285 62.61 -36.48 -20.63
C ILE A 285 62.75 -36.52 -19.10
N GLN A 286 61.66 -36.28 -18.39
CA GLN A 286 61.64 -36.27 -16.94
C GLN A 286 60.87 -37.51 -16.48
N ASN A 287 61.47 -38.29 -15.58
CA ASN A 287 60.86 -39.43 -14.87
C ASN A 287 59.73 -38.97 -13.90
N PHE A 288 59.03 -37.91 -14.28
CA PHE A 288 58.09 -37.15 -13.48
C PHE A 288 57.05 -36.53 -14.41
N ALA A 289 55.78 -36.67 -14.07
CA ALA A 289 54.68 -35.96 -14.72
C ALA A 289 53.68 -35.54 -13.63
N GLY A 290 53.10 -34.35 -13.76
CA GLY A 290 52.15 -33.85 -12.77
C GLY A 290 50.97 -33.14 -13.41
N SER A 291 49.85 -33.08 -12.68
CA SER A 291 48.69 -32.30 -13.10
C SER A 291 47.79 -31.93 -11.93
N PHE A 292 46.93 -30.92 -12.12
CA PHE A 292 46.03 -30.40 -11.09
C PHE A 292 44.57 -30.60 -11.49
N LEU A 293 43.80 -31.24 -10.62
CA LEU A 293 42.35 -31.35 -10.77
C LEU A 293 41.68 -30.39 -9.80
N THR A 294 40.65 -29.68 -10.26
CA THR A 294 39.89 -28.72 -9.45
C THR A 294 38.51 -29.30 -9.18
N CYS A 295 38.11 -29.35 -7.91
CA CYS A 295 36.77 -29.74 -7.53
C CYS A 295 35.79 -28.63 -7.93
N THR A 296 34.69 -28.99 -8.59
CA THR A 296 33.65 -28.02 -8.99
C THR A 296 32.43 -28.11 -8.07
N ASP A 297 31.48 -27.18 -8.24
CA ASP A 297 30.30 -27.07 -7.40
C ASP A 297 29.31 -28.25 -7.56
N ASP A 298 29.55 -29.13 -8.55
CA ASP A 298 28.84 -30.41 -8.69
C ASP A 298 29.40 -31.52 -7.78
N GLY A 299 30.50 -31.27 -7.07
CA GLY A 299 31.18 -32.25 -6.21
C GLY A 299 32.06 -33.23 -6.99
N GLN A 300 32.46 -32.91 -8.23
CA GLN A 300 33.39 -33.70 -9.04
C GLN A 300 34.68 -32.94 -9.31
N TYR A 301 35.78 -33.69 -9.42
CA TYR A 301 37.04 -33.15 -9.91
C TYR A 301 36.99 -32.98 -11.44
N THR A 302 37.48 -31.84 -11.93
CA THR A 302 37.66 -31.57 -13.35
C THR A 302 39.09 -31.13 -13.66
N ILE A 303 39.48 -31.32 -14.91
CA ILE A 303 40.69 -30.75 -15.47
C ILE A 303 40.41 -30.27 -16.89
N LEU A 304 40.65 -28.98 -17.14
CA LEU A 304 40.18 -28.32 -18.36
C LEU A 304 38.67 -28.54 -18.50
N ASP A 305 38.23 -29.08 -19.65
CA ASP A 305 36.82 -29.41 -19.92
C ASP A 305 36.49 -30.90 -19.69
N LEU A 306 37.37 -31.64 -18.99
CA LEU A 306 37.19 -33.06 -18.71
C LEU A 306 36.75 -33.29 -17.26
N SER A 307 35.76 -34.17 -17.09
CA SER A 307 35.37 -34.74 -15.80
C SER A 307 35.92 -36.17 -15.70
N PRO A 308 37.12 -36.38 -15.12
CA PRO A 308 37.72 -37.69 -15.01
C PRO A 308 37.00 -38.58 -13.99
N THR A 309 36.71 -39.82 -14.37
CA THR A 309 36.20 -40.86 -13.46
C THR A 309 37.31 -41.81 -12.99
N LEU A 310 38.46 -41.78 -13.65
CA LEU A 310 39.66 -42.55 -13.30
C LEU A 310 40.90 -41.78 -13.74
N VAL A 311 41.94 -41.75 -12.93
CA VAL A 311 43.25 -41.16 -13.26
C VAL A 311 44.36 -42.12 -12.86
N TRP A 312 45.36 -42.29 -13.73
CA TRP A 312 46.52 -43.16 -13.50
C TRP A 312 47.78 -42.64 -14.18
N CYS A 313 48.90 -43.23 -13.81
CA CYS A 313 50.20 -43.00 -14.46
C CYS A 313 50.46 -44.08 -15.50
N ASP A 314 50.95 -43.68 -16.67
CA ASP A 314 51.29 -44.61 -17.76
C ASP A 314 52.62 -44.25 -18.40
N SER A 315 53.39 -45.29 -18.75
CA SER A 315 54.59 -45.19 -19.56
C SER A 315 54.69 -46.43 -20.46
N PRO A 316 54.83 -46.26 -21.79
CA PRO A 316 54.88 -47.37 -22.72
C PRO A 316 56.23 -48.11 -22.71
N ILE A 317 57.33 -47.44 -22.33
CA ILE A 317 58.68 -48.03 -22.37
C ILE A 317 59.51 -47.53 -21.20
N CYS A 318 59.85 -48.44 -20.29
CA CYS A 318 60.78 -48.22 -19.20
C CYS A 318 61.94 -49.23 -19.28
N THR A 319 63.16 -48.76 -19.09
CA THR A 319 64.38 -49.57 -19.10
C THR A 319 65.22 -49.30 -17.86
N PRO A 320 65.93 -50.30 -17.32
CA PRO A 320 66.92 -50.06 -16.27
C PRO A 320 67.98 -49.06 -16.74
N LYS A 321 68.40 -48.15 -15.86
CA LYS A 321 69.52 -47.24 -16.11
C LYS A 321 70.81 -48.07 -16.30
N PRO A 322 71.69 -47.68 -17.23
CA PRO A 322 73.01 -48.28 -17.30
C PRO A 322 73.73 -48.06 -15.96
N ALA A 323 74.39 -49.11 -15.46
CA ALA A 323 75.23 -49.05 -14.26
C ALA A 323 76.47 -48.17 -14.48
#